data_AF-A0A8B6ETH7-F1
#
_entry.id   AF-A0A8B6ETH7-F1
#
_cell.length_a   1.000
_cell.length_b   1.000
_cell.length_c   1.000
_cell.angle_alpha   90.00
_cell.angle_beta   90.00
_cell.angle_gamma   90.00
#
_symmetry.space_group_name_H-M   'P 1'
#
loop_
_entity.id
_entity.type
_entity.pdbx_description
1 polymer ?
#
loop_
_entity_poly.entity_id
_entity_poly.type
_entity_poly.pdbx_seq_one_letter_code
_entity_poly.pdbx_strand_id
1 'polypeptide(L)'
;MNKSKLICVNDCQASRRNSDSIIDLSLITQNLYNEVIECTTLSHENIQSDHIAIFTKLNSCTNTQVPSVNETPKYNINKADLNAWKTATEESFQNLEFFNNQSMEEIYQIFEDKMMLCMENIIPKTTRNIRKHHKPCWWNKTAEEKKHLLNKCQREFKLKNTPTNLIKLMEAESSFADAKDEAVDEWSALLCTQLNGSKNLKEKWSNFKKLTKKNEHNLVLPFLDSNGNILFEEEDKEKILKDTFFKGNHLNANNFDNDFYTEIMEKYINITLSEEVEEEGYMNEEISRDELEGSIAKLKKKLCTRTRQYFYRIDY
;
A
#
# COMPACT_ATOMS: atom_id res chain seq x y z
N MET A 1 12.49 9.18 10.02
CA MET A 1 11.71 8.52 8.96
C MET A 1 12.65 8.20 7.81
N ASN A 2 12.93 6.93 7.54
CA ASN A 2 13.71 6.53 6.36
C ASN A 2 12.84 6.68 5.12
N LYS A 3 13.18 7.62 4.23
CA LYS A 3 12.60 7.67 2.88
C LYS A 3 13.04 6.40 2.17
N SER A 4 12.13 5.47 1.89
CA SER A 4 12.46 4.25 1.16
C SER A 4 12.83 4.63 -0.28
N LYS A 5 14.13 4.58 -0.61
CA LYS A 5 14.64 4.83 -1.96
C LYS A 5 14.20 3.68 -2.88
N LEU A 6 13.47 4.03 -3.94
CA LEU A 6 13.10 3.10 -5.01
C LEU A 6 14.21 3.10 -6.07
N ILE A 7 14.50 1.94 -6.63
CA ILE A 7 15.50 1.72 -7.68
C ILE A 7 14.80 1.04 -8.86
N CYS A 8 15.02 1.56 -10.06
CA CYS A 8 14.58 0.92 -11.30
C CYS A 8 15.64 -0.08 -11.75
N VAL A 9 15.21 -1.30 -12.11
CA VAL A 9 16.12 -2.40 -12.49
C VAL A 9 15.91 -2.90 -13.92
N ASN A 10 15.18 -2.14 -14.74
CA ASN A 10 14.95 -2.47 -16.15
C ASN A 10 16.27 -2.67 -16.93
N ASP A 11 16.22 -3.53 -17.95
CA ASP A 11 17.27 -3.74 -18.94
C ASP A 11 17.33 -2.67 -20.04
N CYS A 12 16.54 -1.60 -19.89
CA CYS A 12 16.40 -0.51 -20.85
C CYS A 12 15.95 -0.95 -22.26
N GLN A 13 15.30 -2.11 -22.40
CA GLN A 13 14.69 -2.48 -23.67
C GLN A 13 13.27 -1.91 -23.79
N ALA A 14 12.88 -1.62 -25.03
CA ALA A 14 11.55 -1.10 -25.35
C ALA A 14 10.47 -2.04 -24.80
N SER A 15 9.55 -1.53 -23.98
CA SER A 15 8.49 -2.34 -23.39
C SER A 15 7.21 -2.34 -24.21
N ARG A 16 7.26 -1.80 -25.43
CA ARG A 16 6.10 -1.62 -26.31
C ARG A 16 6.43 -1.99 -27.75
N ARG A 17 5.48 -2.61 -28.44
CA ARG A 17 5.59 -2.97 -29.86
C ARG A 17 5.59 -1.74 -30.74
N ASN A 18 6.46 -1.75 -31.75
CA ASN A 18 6.56 -0.72 -32.79
C ASN A 18 6.87 0.68 -32.22
N SER A 19 7.55 0.74 -31.08
CA SER A 19 8.06 1.98 -30.51
C SER A 19 9.22 1.66 -29.60
N ASP A 20 10.26 2.48 -29.58
CA ASP A 20 11.38 2.32 -28.65
C ASP A 20 11.06 2.83 -27.23
N SER A 21 9.77 2.85 -26.87
CA SER A 21 9.32 3.40 -25.59
C SER A 21 9.50 2.40 -24.44
N ILE A 22 10.14 2.86 -23.37
CA ILE A 22 10.39 2.12 -22.12
C ILE A 22 9.46 2.69 -21.05
N ILE A 23 8.21 2.25 -21.06
CA ILE A 23 7.15 2.82 -20.20
C ILE A 23 6.75 1.90 -19.05
N ASP A 24 7.01 0.60 -19.19
CA ASP A 24 6.79 -0.38 -18.14
C ASP A 24 8.07 -0.49 -17.31
N LEU A 25 7.98 -0.26 -16.00
CA LEU A 25 9.13 -0.21 -15.10
C LEU A 25 9.04 -1.28 -14.02
N SER A 26 10.15 -1.97 -13.78
CA SER A 26 10.38 -2.80 -12.62
C SER A 26 11.08 -1.95 -11.55
N LEU A 27 10.31 -1.57 -10.54
CA LEU A 27 10.79 -0.76 -9.41
C LEU A 27 10.87 -1.63 -8.15
N ILE A 28 12.01 -1.56 -7.48
CA ILE A 28 12.27 -2.29 -6.24
C ILE A 28 12.75 -1.34 -5.15
N THR A 29 12.71 -1.77 -3.89
CA THR A 29 13.34 -1.01 -2.81
C THR A 29 14.85 -1.24 -2.83
N GLN A 30 15.63 -0.26 -2.36
CA GLN A 30 17.09 -0.36 -2.30
C GLN A 30 17.59 -1.63 -1.59
N ASN A 31 16.84 -2.15 -0.61
CA ASN A 31 17.19 -3.37 0.11
C ASN A 31 17.13 -4.65 -0.74
N LEU A 32 16.36 -4.63 -1.83
CA LEU A 32 16.19 -5.79 -2.73
C LEU A 32 17.11 -5.71 -3.96
N TYR A 33 17.88 -4.64 -4.12
CA TYR A 33 18.70 -4.42 -5.32
C TYR A 33 19.75 -5.50 -5.52
N ASN A 34 20.42 -5.91 -4.43
CA ASN A 34 21.42 -6.96 -4.48
C ASN A 34 20.80 -8.37 -4.67
N GLU A 35 19.48 -8.51 -4.54
CA GLU A 35 18.76 -9.77 -4.75
C GLU A 35 18.31 -9.93 -6.20
N VAL A 36 18.44 -8.91 -7.06
CA VAL A 36 18.06 -9.04 -8.46
C VAL A 36 19.10 -9.87 -9.20
N ILE A 37 18.68 -11.04 -9.68
CA ILE A 37 19.49 -11.91 -10.53
C ILE A 37 19.43 -11.41 -11.98
N GLU A 38 18.23 -11.05 -12.42
CA GLU A 38 17.97 -10.75 -13.83
C GLU A 38 16.73 -9.86 -13.94
N CYS A 39 16.77 -8.90 -14.86
CA CYS A 39 15.59 -8.21 -15.34
C CYS A 39 15.67 -8.22 -16.87
N THR A 40 14.70 -8.82 -17.56
CA THR A 40 14.72 -8.96 -19.01
C THR A 40 13.34 -8.68 -19.60
N THR A 41 13.33 -7.88 -20.66
CA THR A 41 12.17 -7.64 -21.49
C THR A 41 12.04 -8.78 -22.50
N LEU A 42 10.91 -9.49 -22.50
CA LEU A 42 10.75 -10.71 -23.30
C LEU A 42 10.70 -10.42 -24.81
N SER A 43 11.17 -11.34 -25.64
CA SER A 43 11.01 -11.21 -27.09
C SER A 43 9.53 -11.27 -27.50
N HIS A 44 9.18 -10.55 -28.56
CA HIS A 44 7.81 -10.37 -29.04
C HIS A 44 7.07 -11.62 -29.53
N GLU A 45 7.72 -12.79 -29.53
CA GLU A 45 7.17 -14.03 -30.06
C GLU A 45 6.03 -14.53 -29.15
N ASN A 46 4.79 -14.47 -29.66
CA ASN A 46 3.56 -15.07 -29.09
C ASN A 46 2.71 -14.24 -28.12
N ILE A 47 2.96 -12.94 -27.93
CA ILE A 47 2.09 -12.08 -27.09
C ILE A 47 1.03 -11.38 -27.98
N GLN A 48 -0.22 -11.23 -27.55
CA GLN A 48 -1.27 -10.49 -28.31
C GLN A 48 -1.47 -9.04 -27.81
N SER A 49 -0.53 -8.54 -27.00
CA SER A 49 -0.53 -7.22 -26.37
C SER A 49 0.43 -6.28 -27.10
N ASP A 50 0.09 -4.99 -27.10
CA ASP A 50 0.99 -3.92 -27.54
C ASP A 50 2.15 -3.71 -26.56
N HIS A 51 2.00 -4.16 -25.31
CA HIS A 51 3.06 -4.14 -24.30
C HIS A 51 3.82 -5.47 -24.27
N ILE A 52 5.13 -5.37 -24.10
CA ILE A 52 6.03 -6.48 -23.86
C ILE A 52 6.14 -6.72 -22.36
N ALA A 53 6.08 -7.97 -21.93
CA ALA A 53 6.27 -8.32 -20.54
C ALA A 53 7.74 -8.15 -20.12
N ILE A 54 7.94 -7.54 -18.94
CA ILE A 54 9.23 -7.47 -18.27
C ILE A 54 9.25 -8.55 -17.19
N PHE A 55 10.27 -9.40 -17.24
CA PHE A 55 10.51 -10.46 -16.28
C PHE A 55 11.62 -10.04 -15.33
N THR A 56 11.35 -10.02 -14.02
CA THR A 56 12.37 -9.76 -12.99
C THR A 56 12.53 -10.98 -12.11
N LYS A 57 13.73 -11.56 -12.10
CA LYS A 57 14.10 -12.70 -11.28
C LYS A 57 14.87 -12.23 -10.05
N LEU A 58 14.38 -12.61 -8.88
CA LEU A 58 15.04 -12.38 -7.61
C LEU A 58 15.67 -13.67 -7.08
N ASN A 59 16.76 -13.55 -6.34
CA ASN A 59 17.40 -14.67 -5.67
C ASN A 59 16.53 -15.09 -4.48
N SER A 60 15.80 -16.20 -4.65
CA SER A 60 14.89 -16.71 -3.62
C SER A 60 15.63 -17.42 -2.47
N CYS A 61 16.83 -16.97 -2.11
CA CYS A 61 17.59 -17.47 -0.96
C CYS A 61 17.40 -16.62 0.30
N THR A 62 16.81 -15.43 0.18
CA THR A 62 16.33 -14.75 1.38
C THR A 62 14.97 -15.32 1.76
N ASN A 63 14.92 -15.88 2.96
CA ASN A 63 13.73 -15.99 3.79
C ASN A 63 13.17 -14.58 4.12
N THR A 64 13.14 -13.67 3.15
CA THR A 64 12.45 -12.39 3.17
C THR A 64 10.98 -12.70 3.06
N GLN A 65 10.46 -13.23 4.17
CA GLN A 65 9.25 -12.66 4.72
C GLN A 65 9.41 -11.16 4.55
N VAL A 66 8.57 -10.56 3.70
CA VAL A 66 8.27 -9.13 3.76
C VAL A 66 8.27 -8.81 5.26
N PRO A 67 8.91 -7.73 5.74
CA PRO A 67 8.60 -7.23 7.06
C PRO A 67 7.16 -6.67 6.99
N SER A 68 6.16 -7.55 6.81
CA SER A 68 5.09 -7.66 7.78
C SER A 68 5.72 -7.31 9.11
N VAL A 69 5.10 -6.38 9.83
CA VAL A 69 5.38 -6.18 11.24
C VAL A 69 5.17 -7.53 11.93
N ASN A 70 6.15 -8.41 11.80
CA ASN A 70 6.21 -9.73 12.38
C ASN A 70 6.61 -9.37 13.79
N GLU A 71 5.60 -9.03 14.58
CA GLU A 71 5.67 -9.22 16.00
C GLU A 71 6.13 -10.67 16.17
N THR A 72 7.42 -10.84 16.47
CA THR A 72 8.00 -12.14 16.80
C THR A 72 7.06 -12.76 17.84
N PRO A 73 6.52 -13.96 17.61
CA PRO A 73 5.51 -14.54 18.47
C PRO A 73 6.06 -14.54 19.90
N LYS A 74 5.42 -13.76 20.79
CA LYS A 74 5.93 -13.50 22.14
C LYS A 74 5.53 -14.67 23.04
N TYR A 75 6.39 -15.02 23.99
CA TYR A 75 6.03 -15.99 25.00
C TYR A 75 4.84 -15.50 25.83
N ASN A 76 3.77 -16.30 25.90
CA ASN A 76 2.61 -15.98 26.71
C ASN A 76 2.79 -16.59 28.11
N ILE A 77 3.58 -15.91 28.94
CA ILE A 77 3.93 -16.35 30.31
C ILE A 77 2.67 -16.60 31.15
N ASN A 78 1.61 -15.81 30.93
CA ASN A 78 0.35 -15.96 31.66
C ASN A 78 -0.39 -17.28 31.38
N LYS A 79 -0.05 -17.96 30.29
CA LYS A 79 -0.60 -19.28 29.92
C LYS A 79 0.43 -20.40 30.08
N ALA A 80 1.62 -20.10 30.60
CA ALA A 80 2.63 -21.11 30.85
C ALA A 80 2.22 -22.02 32.02
N ASP A 81 2.41 -23.32 31.86
CA ASP A 81 2.38 -24.24 32.98
C ASP A 81 3.74 -24.17 33.71
N LEU A 82 3.78 -23.37 34.78
CA LEU A 82 5.00 -23.15 35.56
C LEU A 82 5.48 -24.41 36.28
N ASN A 83 4.57 -25.33 36.62
CA ASN A 83 4.94 -26.58 37.28
C ASN A 83 5.59 -27.54 36.29
N ALA A 84 5.00 -27.69 35.10
CA ALA A 84 5.61 -28.46 34.02
C ALA A 84 6.97 -27.88 33.61
N TRP A 85 7.09 -26.55 33.53
CA TRP A 85 8.36 -25.87 33.25
C TRP A 85 9.42 -26.20 34.30
N LYS A 86 9.06 -26.09 35.58
CA LYS A 86 9.97 -26.40 36.68
C LYS A 86 10.47 -27.85 36.61
N THR A 87 9.58 -28.82 36.42
CA THR A 87 9.94 -30.24 36.32
C THR A 87 10.86 -30.50 35.13
N ALA A 88 10.55 -29.97 33.94
CA ALA A 88 11.38 -30.15 32.76
C ALA A 88 12.76 -29.50 32.89
N THR A 89 12.83 -28.37 33.61
CA THR A 89 14.11 -27.70 33.89
C THR A 89 14.93 -28.55 34.85
N GLU A 90 14.34 -29.05 35.93
CA GLU A 90 15.01 -29.93 36.89
C GLU A 90 15.52 -31.22 36.22
N GLU A 91 14.72 -31.87 35.37
CA GLU A 91 15.13 -33.03 34.59
C GLU A 91 16.28 -32.73 33.62
N SER A 92 16.25 -31.56 32.95
CA SER A 92 17.29 -31.15 32.01
C SER A 92 18.65 -30.91 32.67
N PHE A 93 18.66 -30.63 33.98
CA PHE A 93 19.87 -30.36 34.77
C PHE A 93 20.23 -31.48 35.76
N GLN A 94 19.53 -32.62 35.78
CA GLN A 94 19.81 -33.75 36.69
C GLN A 94 21.21 -34.36 36.48
N ASN A 95 21.74 -34.35 35.26
CA ASN A 95 23.10 -34.83 34.97
C ASN A 95 24.12 -33.72 35.23
N LEU A 96 24.60 -33.58 36.46
CA LEU A 96 25.61 -32.58 36.84
C LEU A 96 27.01 -32.86 36.26
N GLU A 97 27.23 -34.01 35.62
CA GLU A 97 28.51 -34.33 34.96
C GLU A 97 28.84 -33.38 33.79
N PHE A 98 27.84 -32.66 33.26
CA PHE A 98 28.04 -31.65 32.21
C PHE A 98 28.99 -30.50 32.60
N PHE A 99 29.11 -30.20 33.89
CA PHE A 99 29.94 -29.08 34.37
C PHE A 99 31.42 -29.45 34.55
N ASN A 100 31.77 -30.73 34.43
CA ASN A 100 33.15 -31.18 34.59
C ASN A 100 33.91 -31.04 33.26
N ASN A 101 35.07 -30.38 33.29
CA ASN A 101 36.00 -30.19 32.17
C ASN A 101 35.57 -29.20 31.06
N GLN A 102 34.63 -28.30 31.32
CA GLN A 102 34.26 -27.23 30.38
C GLN A 102 34.69 -25.85 30.88
N SER A 103 34.92 -24.93 29.93
CA SER A 103 35.15 -23.52 30.25
C SER A 103 33.87 -22.84 30.73
N MET A 104 34.01 -21.71 31.45
CA MET A 104 32.86 -20.97 31.96
C MET A 104 31.91 -20.49 30.85
N GLU A 105 32.45 -20.04 29.71
CA GLU A 105 31.66 -19.68 28.54
C GLU A 105 30.85 -20.85 27.96
N GLU A 106 31.44 -22.05 27.86
CA GLU A 106 30.73 -23.24 27.35
C GLU A 106 29.61 -23.67 28.29
N ILE A 107 29.88 -23.62 29.60
CA ILE A 107 28.89 -23.88 30.64
C ILE A 107 27.72 -22.91 30.53
N TYR A 108 28.00 -21.62 30.33
CA TYR A 108 26.98 -20.60 30.18
C TYR A 108 26.12 -20.82 28.93
N GLN A 109 26.75 -21.16 27.80
CA GLN A 109 26.02 -21.42 26.57
C GLN A 109 25.09 -22.64 26.70
N ILE A 110 25.57 -23.73 27.30
CA ILE A 110 24.76 -24.93 27.54
C ILE A 110 23.61 -24.66 28.50
N PHE A 111 23.84 -23.82 29.50
CA PHE A 111 22.80 -23.37 30.41
C PHE A 111 21.72 -22.56 29.66
N GLU A 112 22.13 -21.59 28.84
CA GLU A 112 21.22 -20.77 28.03
C GLU A 112 20.41 -21.64 27.05
N ASP A 113 21.06 -22.55 26.34
CA ASP A 113 20.43 -23.43 25.36
C ASP A 113 19.38 -24.34 26.01
N LYS A 114 19.70 -24.95 27.16
CA LYS A 114 18.75 -25.80 27.91
C LYS A 114 17.58 -25.00 28.44
N MET A 115 17.83 -23.81 28.98
CA MET A 115 16.77 -22.92 29.46
C MET A 115 15.84 -22.50 28.32
N MET A 116 16.40 -22.14 27.17
CA MET A 116 15.63 -21.77 25.98
C MET A 116 14.81 -22.96 25.46
N LEU A 117 15.38 -24.16 25.43
CA LEU A 117 14.66 -25.38 25.02
C LEU A 117 13.47 -25.68 25.95
N CYS A 118 13.64 -25.58 27.27
CA CYS A 118 12.55 -25.74 28.23
C CYS A 118 11.47 -24.66 28.05
N MET A 119 11.88 -23.41 27.78
CA MET A 119 10.93 -22.32 27.50
C MET A 119 10.15 -22.54 26.20
N GLU A 120 10.81 -22.99 25.13
CA GLU A 120 10.16 -23.24 23.83
C GLU A 120 9.15 -24.36 23.88
N ASN A 121 9.43 -25.42 24.63
CA ASN A 121 8.57 -26.60 24.70
C ASN A 121 7.33 -26.38 25.57
N ILE A 122 7.40 -25.48 26.56
CA ILE A 122 6.38 -25.41 27.61
C ILE A 122 5.62 -24.09 27.60
N ILE A 123 6.27 -22.98 27.22
CA ILE A 123 5.61 -21.69 27.20
C ILE A 123 4.95 -21.49 25.83
N PRO A 124 3.61 -21.47 25.74
CA PRO A 124 2.95 -21.25 24.48
C PRO A 124 3.29 -19.85 23.95
N LYS A 125 3.77 -19.81 22.70
CA LYS A 125 4.00 -18.54 21.99
C LYS A 125 2.64 -17.97 21.55
N THR A 126 2.49 -16.64 21.53
CA THR A 126 1.27 -16.01 21.04
C THR A 126 1.02 -16.45 19.60
N THR A 127 -0.14 -17.02 19.32
CA THR A 127 -0.58 -17.24 17.95
C THR A 127 -0.62 -15.91 17.21
N ARG A 128 -0.29 -15.91 15.91
CA ARG A 128 -0.53 -14.75 15.04
C ARG A 128 -1.98 -14.32 15.25
N ASN A 129 -2.18 -13.21 15.96
CA ASN A 129 -3.46 -12.53 15.94
C ASN A 129 -3.57 -11.98 14.52
N ILE A 130 -4.12 -12.78 13.60
CA ILE A 130 -4.63 -12.26 12.34
C ILE A 130 -5.60 -11.18 12.79
N ARG A 131 -5.24 -9.91 12.59
CA ARG A 131 -6.09 -8.80 12.94
C ARG A 131 -7.38 -9.02 12.18
N LYS A 132 -8.42 -9.50 12.85
CA LYS A 132 -9.77 -9.53 12.28
C LYS A 132 -9.99 -8.09 11.84
N HIS A 133 -10.24 -7.86 10.55
CA HIS A 133 -10.58 -6.53 10.07
C HIS A 133 -11.68 -6.01 10.99
N HIS A 134 -11.32 -5.05 11.84
CA HIS A 134 -12.24 -4.58 12.86
C HIS A 134 -13.36 -3.86 12.12
N LYS A 135 -14.59 -4.35 12.30
CA LYS A 135 -15.77 -3.64 11.84
C LYS A 135 -15.70 -2.19 12.37
N PRO A 136 -16.03 -1.19 11.55
CA PRO A 136 -16.05 0.19 12.00
C PRO A 136 -16.92 0.38 13.25
N CYS A 137 -16.66 1.40 14.05
CA CYS A 137 -17.37 1.59 15.32
C CYS A 137 -18.88 1.86 15.15
N TRP A 138 -19.30 2.39 13.99
CA TRP A 138 -20.69 2.61 13.62
C TRP A 138 -21.40 1.35 13.09
N TRP A 139 -20.70 0.22 12.95
CA TRP A 139 -21.26 -0.98 12.35
C TRP A 139 -22.34 -1.61 13.23
N ASN A 140 -23.60 -1.57 12.78
CA ASN A 140 -24.76 -2.14 13.46
C ASN A 140 -25.35 -3.33 12.66
N LYS A 141 -26.36 -3.99 13.23
CA LYS A 141 -27.01 -5.18 12.63
C LYS A 141 -27.69 -4.84 11.30
N THR A 142 -28.31 -3.66 11.20
CA THR A 142 -28.99 -3.19 9.98
C THR A 142 -28.00 -3.02 8.83
N ALA A 143 -26.89 -2.31 9.06
CA ALA A 143 -25.82 -2.14 8.07
C ALA A 143 -25.20 -3.49 7.65
N GLU A 144 -25.09 -4.45 8.58
CA GLU A 144 -24.63 -5.81 8.29
C GLU A 144 -25.56 -6.56 7.35
N GLU A 145 -26.86 -6.59 7.65
CA GLU A 145 -27.87 -7.24 6.81
C GLU A 145 -27.92 -6.65 5.39
N LYS A 146 -27.89 -5.32 5.29
CA LYS A 146 -27.86 -4.61 4.00
C LYS A 146 -26.55 -4.87 3.24
N LYS A 147 -25.41 -4.94 3.92
CA LYS A 147 -24.13 -5.33 3.29
C LYS A 147 -24.16 -6.76 2.76
N HIS A 148 -24.77 -7.69 3.51
CA HIS A 148 -24.93 -9.07 3.05
C HIS A 148 -25.80 -9.15 1.79
N LEU A 149 -26.90 -8.40 1.74
CA LEU A 149 -27.76 -8.31 0.56
C LEU A 149 -27.01 -7.73 -0.64
N LEU A 150 -26.29 -6.62 -0.45
CA LEU A 150 -25.44 -6.03 -1.48
C LEU A 150 -24.43 -7.04 -2.05
N ASN A 151 -23.69 -7.72 -1.18
CA ASN A 151 -22.72 -8.73 -1.60
C ASN A 151 -23.38 -9.89 -2.35
N LYS A 152 -24.61 -10.28 -1.97
CA LYS A 152 -25.39 -11.30 -2.69
C LYS A 152 -25.76 -10.81 -4.10
N CYS A 153 -26.33 -9.62 -4.24
CA CYS A 153 -26.69 -9.04 -5.53
C CYS A 153 -25.46 -8.83 -6.43
N GLN A 154 -24.32 -8.43 -5.85
CA GLN A 154 -23.04 -8.33 -6.57
C GLN A 154 -22.61 -9.68 -7.14
N ARG A 155 -22.72 -10.77 -6.37
CA ARG A 155 -22.41 -12.13 -6.85
C ARG A 155 -23.36 -12.56 -7.97
N GLU A 156 -24.65 -12.32 -7.80
CA GLU A 156 -25.67 -12.65 -8.80
C GLU A 156 -25.44 -11.90 -10.13
N PHE A 157 -25.11 -10.60 -10.06
CA PHE A 157 -24.80 -9.81 -11.24
C PHE A 157 -23.50 -10.25 -11.94
N LYS A 158 -22.47 -10.60 -11.16
CA LYS A 158 -21.21 -11.16 -11.69
C LYS A 158 -21.43 -12.50 -12.40
N LEU A 159 -22.28 -13.36 -11.84
CA LEU A 159 -22.63 -14.65 -12.46
C LEU A 159 -23.49 -14.47 -13.71
N LYS A 160 -24.47 -13.56 -13.66
CA LYS A 160 -25.40 -13.32 -14.75
C LYS A 160 -25.68 -11.82 -14.89
N ASN A 161 -25.03 -11.21 -15.88
CA ASN A 161 -25.16 -9.79 -16.18
C ASN A 161 -26.44 -9.51 -16.99
N THR A 162 -27.59 -9.49 -16.31
CA THR A 162 -28.88 -9.10 -16.88
C THR A 162 -29.32 -7.72 -16.38
N PRO A 163 -30.14 -6.97 -17.15
CA PRO A 163 -30.70 -5.68 -16.69
C PRO A 163 -31.44 -5.79 -15.36
N THR A 164 -32.16 -6.90 -15.14
CA THR A 164 -32.84 -7.19 -13.87
C THR A 164 -31.90 -7.33 -12.68
N ASN A 165 -30.73 -7.95 -12.87
CA ASN A 165 -29.73 -8.10 -11.82
C ASN A 165 -28.97 -6.79 -11.58
N LEU A 166 -28.80 -5.97 -12.62
CA LEU A 166 -28.25 -4.61 -12.47
C LEU A 166 -29.16 -3.74 -11.61
N ILE A 167 -30.47 -3.73 -11.87
CA ILE A 167 -31.44 -2.96 -11.08
C ILE A 167 -31.38 -3.39 -9.60
N LYS A 168 -31.41 -4.69 -9.32
CA LYS A 168 -31.29 -5.22 -7.95
C LYS A 168 -29.99 -4.81 -7.27
N LEU A 169 -28.88 -4.80 -8.01
CA LEU A 169 -27.59 -4.35 -7.50
C LEU A 169 -27.65 -2.86 -7.12
N MET A 170 -28.17 -2.01 -8.01
CA MET A 170 -28.30 -0.57 -7.75
C MET A 170 -29.21 -0.28 -6.55
N GLU A 171 -30.34 -0.98 -6.42
CA GLU A 171 -31.23 -0.89 -5.26
C GLU A 171 -30.52 -1.30 -3.96
N ALA A 172 -29.74 -2.39 -3.99
CA ALA A 172 -28.98 -2.84 -2.83
C ALA A 172 -27.81 -1.91 -2.47
N GLU A 173 -27.19 -1.26 -3.46
CA GLU A 173 -26.16 -0.23 -3.26
C GLU A 173 -26.73 1.00 -2.56
N SER A 174 -27.85 1.53 -3.06
CA SER A 174 -28.56 2.65 -2.42
C SER A 174 -28.99 2.29 -1.00
N SER A 175 -29.64 1.12 -0.83
CA SER A 175 -30.13 0.72 0.49
C SER A 175 -29.00 0.48 1.51
N PHE A 176 -27.82 0.07 1.06
CA PHE A 176 -26.65 -0.04 1.95
C PHE A 176 -26.05 1.34 2.26
N ALA A 177 -26.01 2.26 1.29
CA ALA A 177 -25.55 3.62 1.51
C ALA A 177 -26.41 4.33 2.58
N ASP A 178 -27.73 4.26 2.45
CA ASP A 178 -28.68 4.85 3.40
C ASP A 178 -28.49 4.26 4.81
N ALA A 179 -28.44 2.93 4.93
CA ALA A 179 -28.26 2.26 6.22
C ALA A 179 -26.90 2.56 6.85
N LYS A 180 -25.87 2.80 6.04
CA LYS A 180 -24.53 3.18 6.51
C LYS A 180 -24.52 4.62 7.02
N ASP A 181 -25.18 5.54 6.34
CA ASP A 181 -25.29 6.94 6.79
C ASP A 181 -26.13 7.02 8.08
N GLU A 182 -27.26 6.34 8.16
CA GLU A 182 -28.09 6.25 9.38
C GLU A 182 -27.31 5.66 10.56
N ALA A 183 -26.56 4.57 10.34
CA ALA A 183 -25.75 3.95 11.39
C ALA A 183 -24.63 4.87 11.89
N VAL A 184 -24.04 5.68 11.00
CA VAL A 184 -23.03 6.68 11.38
C VAL A 184 -23.67 7.79 12.21
N ASP A 185 -24.85 8.28 11.84
CA ASP A 185 -25.57 9.32 12.57
C ASP A 185 -26.00 8.83 13.96
N GLU A 186 -26.60 7.65 14.05
CA GLU A 186 -26.97 7.01 15.32
C GLU A 186 -25.76 6.85 16.24
N TRP A 187 -24.66 6.30 15.71
CA TRP A 187 -23.43 6.10 16.46
C TRP A 187 -22.84 7.43 16.94
N SER A 188 -22.82 8.45 16.08
CA SER A 188 -22.30 9.79 16.41
C SER A 188 -23.15 10.46 17.49
N ALA A 189 -24.48 10.36 17.39
CA ALA A 189 -25.41 10.89 18.39
C ALA A 189 -25.23 10.18 19.75
N LEU A 190 -25.15 8.85 19.75
CA LEU A 190 -24.88 8.07 20.96
C LEU A 190 -23.55 8.47 21.60
N LEU A 191 -22.52 8.69 20.79
CA LEU A 191 -21.21 9.05 21.29
C LEU A 191 -21.17 10.47 21.86
N CYS A 192 -21.84 11.43 21.21
CA CYS A 192 -22.00 12.80 21.71
C CYS A 192 -22.76 12.84 23.05
N THR A 193 -23.82 12.03 23.20
CA THR A 193 -24.54 11.93 24.49
C THR A 193 -23.66 11.31 25.58
N GLN A 194 -22.89 10.26 25.26
CA GLN A 194 -21.94 9.65 26.20
C GLN A 194 -20.80 10.60 26.60
N LEU A 195 -20.31 11.42 25.67
CA LEU A 195 -19.30 12.45 25.96
C LEU A 195 -19.83 13.50 26.93
N ASN A 196 -21.07 13.95 26.74
CA ASN A 196 -21.69 14.92 27.63
C ASN A 196 -22.05 14.31 29.00
N GLY A 197 -22.47 13.05 29.04
CA GLY A 197 -22.93 12.36 30.27
C GLY A 197 -21.84 11.68 31.11
N SER A 198 -20.65 11.38 30.56
CA SER A 198 -19.65 10.63 31.31
C SER A 198 -18.98 11.46 32.41
N LYS A 199 -18.98 10.95 33.65
CA LYS A 199 -18.26 11.55 34.79
C LYS A 199 -16.77 11.18 34.77
N ASN A 200 -16.37 10.16 34.01
CA ASN A 200 -15.02 9.65 33.96
C ASN A 200 -14.22 10.29 32.82
N LEU A 201 -13.20 11.08 33.15
CA LEU A 201 -12.35 11.78 32.19
C LEU A 201 -11.64 10.81 31.22
N LYS A 202 -11.27 9.61 31.68
CA LYS A 202 -10.59 8.60 30.85
C LYS A 202 -11.52 8.04 29.77
N GLU A 203 -12.79 7.81 30.10
CA GLU A 203 -13.80 7.36 29.15
C GLU A 203 -14.15 8.47 28.15
N LYS A 204 -14.27 9.72 28.61
CA LYS A 204 -14.44 10.89 27.75
C LYS A 204 -13.34 10.98 26.69
N TRP A 205 -12.06 10.93 27.09
CA TRP A 205 -10.95 10.97 26.15
C TRP A 205 -10.88 9.75 25.24
N SER A 206 -11.22 8.56 25.74
CA SER A 206 -11.30 7.35 24.91
C SER A 206 -12.36 7.48 23.81
N ASN A 207 -13.54 7.98 24.17
CA ASN A 207 -14.64 8.21 23.23
C ASN A 207 -14.35 9.36 22.26
N PHE A 208 -13.73 10.44 22.73
CA PHE A 208 -13.24 11.53 21.87
C PHE A 208 -12.20 11.05 20.86
N LYS A 209 -11.28 10.18 21.28
CA LYS A 209 -10.30 9.55 20.39
C LYS A 209 -10.96 8.65 19.33
N LYS A 210 -12.12 8.04 19.61
CA LYS A 210 -12.87 7.26 18.59
C LYS A 210 -13.47 8.15 17.50
N LEU A 211 -13.86 9.39 17.81
CA LEU A 211 -14.32 10.38 16.83
C LEU A 211 -13.17 10.97 16.00
N THR A 212 -12.02 11.15 16.64
CA THR A 212 -10.91 11.93 16.07
C THR A 212 -9.76 11.11 15.52
N LYS A 213 -9.66 9.80 15.85
CA LYS A 213 -8.67 8.91 15.22
C LYS A 213 -9.05 8.66 13.76
N LYS A 214 -8.65 9.58 12.89
CA LYS A 214 -8.28 9.24 11.52
C LYS A 214 -7.04 8.36 11.56
N ASN A 215 -6.98 7.36 10.68
CA ASN A 215 -5.78 6.54 10.47
C ASN A 215 -4.55 7.45 10.40
N GLU A 216 -3.65 7.32 11.39
CA GLU A 216 -2.46 8.17 11.55
C GLU A 216 -1.55 8.13 10.30
N HIS A 217 -1.73 7.12 9.44
CA HIS A 217 -0.99 6.94 8.18
C HIS A 217 -1.51 7.78 7.00
N ASN A 218 -2.71 8.36 7.07
CA ASN A 218 -3.32 9.18 6.01
C ASN A 218 -3.63 10.60 6.48
N LEU A 219 -2.86 11.13 7.45
CA LEU A 219 -2.95 12.53 7.81
C LEU A 219 -2.30 13.36 6.70
N VAL A 220 -3.11 13.82 5.75
CA VAL A 220 -2.74 14.98 4.93
C VAL A 220 -2.55 16.13 5.90
N LEU A 221 -1.30 16.57 6.05
CA LEU A 221 -0.98 17.73 6.88
C LEU A 221 -1.80 18.93 6.38
N PRO A 222 -2.33 19.76 7.28
CA PRO A 222 -3.03 20.97 6.87
C PRO A 222 -2.10 21.84 6.01
N PHE A 223 -2.66 22.50 5.00
CA PHE A 223 -1.92 23.50 4.24
C PHE A 223 -1.52 24.65 5.16
N LEU A 224 -0.25 25.04 5.09
CA LEU A 224 0.30 26.14 5.87
C LEU A 224 0.66 27.30 4.95
N ASP A 225 0.47 28.52 5.42
CA ASP A 225 1.00 29.71 4.77
C ASP A 225 2.53 29.81 4.94
N SER A 226 3.16 30.82 4.31
CA SER A 226 4.60 31.09 4.42
C SER A 226 5.07 31.40 5.84
N ASN A 227 4.14 31.72 6.76
CA ASN A 227 4.40 32.05 8.16
C ASN A 227 4.08 30.86 9.10
N GLY A 228 3.65 29.71 8.56
CA GLY A 228 3.29 28.52 9.33
C GLY A 228 1.87 28.52 9.90
N ASN A 229 1.00 29.44 9.50
CA ASN A 229 -0.41 29.45 9.90
C ASN A 229 -1.23 28.49 9.04
N ILE A 230 -2.23 27.86 9.65
CA ILE A 230 -3.12 26.90 8.98
C ILE A 230 -4.09 27.64 8.06
N LEU A 231 -4.19 27.17 6.81
CA LEU A 231 -5.14 27.67 5.83
C LEU A 231 -6.48 26.92 5.89
N PHE A 232 -7.55 27.68 6.03
CA PHE A 232 -8.92 27.15 6.09
C PHE A 232 -9.66 27.28 4.76
N GLU A 233 -9.52 28.42 4.07
CA GLU A 233 -10.24 28.74 2.83
C GLU A 233 -9.72 27.95 1.62
N GLU A 234 -10.62 27.60 0.70
CA GLU A 234 -10.28 26.82 -0.51
C GLU A 234 -9.44 27.62 -1.51
N GLU A 235 -9.73 28.91 -1.64
CA GLU A 235 -9.03 29.85 -2.55
C GLU A 235 -7.54 29.99 -2.17
N ASP A 236 -7.25 30.05 -0.87
CA ASP A 236 -5.88 30.14 -0.35
C ASP A 236 -5.11 28.85 -0.58
N LYS A 237 -5.76 27.70 -0.41
CA LYS A 237 -5.16 26.38 -0.69
C LYS A 237 -4.84 26.22 -2.17
N GLU A 238 -5.75 26.62 -3.05
CA GLU A 238 -5.52 26.61 -4.50
C GLU A 238 -4.32 27.48 -4.87
N LYS A 239 -4.24 28.68 -4.32
CA LYS A 239 -3.12 29.61 -4.55
C LYS A 239 -1.79 29.02 -4.12
N ILE A 240 -1.71 28.40 -2.94
CA ILE A 240 -0.48 27.75 -2.47
C ILE A 240 -0.10 26.57 -3.33
N LEU A 241 -1.06 25.74 -3.74
CA LEU A 241 -0.80 24.63 -4.64
C LEU A 241 -0.28 25.13 -5.99
N LYS A 242 -0.89 26.19 -6.52
CA LYS A 242 -0.46 26.83 -7.76
C LYS A 242 0.96 27.38 -7.66
N ASP A 243 1.25 28.12 -6.60
CA ASP A 243 2.55 28.74 -6.38
C ASP A 243 3.64 27.70 -6.09
N THR A 244 3.30 26.63 -5.37
CA THR A 244 4.25 25.56 -5.05
C THR A 244 4.54 24.72 -6.28
N PHE A 245 3.52 24.14 -6.91
CA PHE A 245 3.73 23.15 -7.97
C PHE A 245 4.00 23.77 -9.35
N PHE A 246 3.38 24.90 -9.69
CA PHE A 246 3.49 25.48 -11.03
C PHE A 246 4.49 26.63 -11.11
N LYS A 247 4.59 27.47 -10.07
CA LYS A 247 5.64 28.51 -10.04
C LYS A 247 6.99 28.01 -9.54
N GLY A 248 7.03 26.79 -9.01
CA GLY A 248 8.27 26.17 -8.59
C GLY A 248 8.90 26.87 -7.40
N ASN A 249 8.13 27.54 -6.52
CA ASN A 249 8.69 28.23 -5.35
C ASN A 249 9.41 27.29 -4.36
N HIS A 250 9.22 25.97 -4.49
CA HIS A 250 9.95 24.94 -3.76
C HIS A 250 11.32 24.58 -4.38
N LEU A 251 11.61 25.09 -5.58
CA LEU A 251 12.85 24.85 -6.30
C LEU A 251 13.88 25.89 -5.82
N ASN A 252 14.85 25.43 -5.03
CA ASN A 252 15.96 26.28 -4.59
C ASN A 252 16.89 26.57 -5.78
N ALA A 253 17.16 27.86 -6.04
CA ALA A 253 18.07 28.33 -7.08
C ALA A 253 19.48 27.71 -7.01
N ASN A 254 19.88 27.19 -5.85
CA ASN A 254 21.17 26.54 -5.63
C ASN A 254 21.36 25.21 -6.40
N ASN A 255 20.29 24.64 -6.99
CA ASN A 255 20.36 23.43 -7.80
C ASN A 255 20.32 23.71 -9.32
N PHE A 256 20.33 24.99 -9.72
CA PHE A 256 20.37 25.44 -11.11
C PHE A 256 21.70 26.13 -11.39
N ASP A 257 22.80 25.43 -11.14
CA ASP A 257 24.13 25.90 -11.52
C ASP A 257 24.39 25.67 -13.03
N ASN A 258 25.51 26.18 -13.53
CA ASN A 258 25.88 26.01 -14.93
C ASN A 258 26.01 24.53 -15.32
N ASP A 259 26.35 23.66 -14.37
CA ASP A 259 26.48 22.22 -14.61
C ASP A 259 25.10 21.60 -14.86
N PHE A 260 24.07 21.97 -14.10
CA PHE A 260 22.67 21.57 -14.36
C PHE A 260 22.19 22.02 -15.74
N TYR A 261 22.45 23.28 -16.14
CA TYR A 261 22.05 23.77 -17.46
C TYR A 261 22.82 23.07 -18.59
N THR A 262 24.08 22.72 -18.36
CA THR A 262 24.89 21.96 -19.32
C THR A 262 24.36 20.54 -19.48
N GLU A 263 24.03 19.86 -18.39
CA GLU A 263 23.45 18.50 -18.41
C GLU A 263 22.08 18.48 -19.11
N ILE A 264 21.23 19.49 -18.87
CA ILE A 264 19.93 19.61 -19.54
C ILE A 264 20.11 19.93 -21.03
N MET A 265 21.05 20.79 -21.41
CA MET A 265 21.33 21.09 -22.81
C MET A 265 21.92 19.89 -23.55
N GLU A 266 22.82 19.12 -22.94
CA GLU A 266 23.31 17.86 -23.52
C GLU A 266 22.18 16.86 -23.72
N LYS A 267 21.28 16.72 -22.75
CA LYS A 267 20.08 15.88 -22.89
C LYS A 267 19.16 16.38 -23.99
N TYR A 268 18.96 17.68 -24.12
CA TYR A 268 18.13 18.27 -25.17
C TYR A 268 18.73 18.02 -26.56
N ILE A 269 20.03 18.29 -26.73
CA ILE A 269 20.77 18.04 -27.97
C ILE A 269 20.70 16.56 -28.35
N ASN A 270 20.87 15.65 -27.38
CA ASN A 270 20.78 14.21 -27.64
C ASN A 270 19.36 13.78 -28.05
N ILE A 271 18.32 14.40 -27.49
CA ILE A 271 16.93 14.15 -27.91
C ILE A 271 16.71 14.68 -29.33
N THR A 272 17.12 15.92 -29.63
CA THR A 272 16.96 16.51 -30.96
C THR A 272 17.74 15.74 -32.03
N LEU A 273 18.96 15.31 -31.75
CA LEU A 273 19.77 14.48 -32.64
C LEU A 273 19.20 13.06 -32.81
N SER A 274 18.45 12.55 -31.81
CA SER A 274 17.76 11.26 -31.92
C SER A 274 16.46 11.34 -32.73
N GLU A 275 15.85 12.52 -32.86
CA GLU A 275 14.62 12.75 -33.63
C GLU A 275 14.88 13.09 -35.11
N GLU A 276 16.07 13.61 -35.46
CA GLU A 276 16.44 13.94 -36.85
C GLU A 276 16.68 12.72 -37.77
N VAL A 277 16.60 11.48 -37.26
CA VAL A 277 16.84 10.27 -38.07
C VAL A 277 15.56 9.65 -38.66
N GLU A 278 14.34 9.94 -38.19
CA GLU A 278 13.15 9.21 -38.69
C GLU A 278 11.85 9.98 -39.02
N GLU A 279 11.65 11.28 -38.76
CA GLU A 279 10.30 11.87 -38.92
C GLU A 279 10.18 13.26 -39.61
N GLU A 280 10.97 13.55 -40.65
CA GLU A 280 10.82 14.83 -41.39
C GLU A 280 9.53 14.97 -42.26
N GLY A 281 8.59 14.02 -42.21
CA GLY A 281 7.42 14.01 -43.11
C GLY A 281 6.04 14.20 -42.47
N TYR A 282 5.82 13.75 -41.24
CA TYR A 282 4.45 13.50 -40.73
C TYR A 282 3.94 14.51 -39.69
N MET A 283 4.81 15.27 -39.03
CA MET A 283 4.43 16.10 -37.88
C MET A 283 4.10 17.56 -38.22
N ASN A 284 4.19 17.96 -39.49
CA ASN A 284 3.90 19.32 -39.96
C ASN A 284 2.63 19.45 -40.81
N GLU A 285 1.82 18.39 -40.93
CA GLU A 285 0.53 18.48 -41.63
C GLU A 285 -0.57 19.04 -40.71
N GLU A 286 -1.43 19.92 -41.25
CA GLU A 286 -2.59 20.42 -40.52
C GLU A 286 -3.53 19.26 -40.19
N ILE A 287 -3.84 19.07 -38.89
CA ILE A 287 -4.73 18.01 -38.41
C ILE A 287 -6.07 18.09 -39.14
N SER A 288 -6.43 17.01 -39.85
CA SER A 288 -7.72 16.93 -40.51
C SER A 288 -8.86 16.85 -39.50
N ARG A 289 -9.98 17.48 -39.84
CA ARG A 289 -11.22 17.41 -39.03
C ARG A 289 -11.65 15.98 -38.74
N ASP A 290 -11.44 15.06 -39.68
CA ASP A 290 -11.82 13.66 -39.54
C ASP A 290 -10.95 12.93 -38.50
N GLU A 291 -9.66 13.27 -38.39
CA GLU A 291 -8.76 12.74 -37.36
C GLU A 291 -9.13 13.25 -35.97
N LEU A 292 -9.51 14.53 -35.88
CA LEU A 292 -9.98 15.13 -34.64
C LEU A 292 -11.28 14.47 -34.17
N GLU A 293 -12.25 14.28 -35.08
CA GLU A 293 -13.52 13.63 -34.78
C GLU A 293 -13.32 12.14 -34.41
N GLY A 294 -12.43 11.43 -35.10
CA GLY A 294 -12.03 10.07 -34.77
C GLY A 294 -11.37 9.95 -33.40
N SER A 295 -10.53 10.91 -33.03
CA SER A 295 -9.86 10.97 -31.73
C SER A 295 -10.84 11.27 -30.59
N ILE A 296 -11.79 12.18 -30.81
CA ILE A 296 -12.89 12.46 -29.87
C ILE A 296 -13.76 11.21 -29.68
N ALA A 297 -14.07 10.48 -30.75
CA ALA A 297 -14.84 9.23 -30.66
C ALA A 297 -14.09 8.14 -29.85
N LYS A 298 -12.77 8.01 -30.05
CA LYS A 298 -11.91 7.11 -29.25
C LYS A 298 -11.86 7.51 -27.77
N LEU A 299 -11.78 8.80 -27.48
CA LEU A 299 -11.82 9.34 -26.10
C LEU A 299 -13.15 9.05 -25.41
N LYS A 300 -14.28 9.26 -26.09
CA LYS A 300 -15.62 8.91 -25.57
C LYS A 300 -15.73 7.41 -25.27
N LYS A 301 -15.16 6.55 -26.13
CA LYS A 301 -15.12 5.09 -25.93
C LYS A 301 -14.22 4.68 -24.75
N LYS A 302 -13.09 5.37 -24.55
CA LYS A 302 -12.20 5.20 -23.39
C LYS A 302 -12.82 5.67 -22.07
N LEU A 303 -13.59 6.76 -22.07
CA LEU A 303 -14.34 7.21 -20.90
C LEU A 303 -15.42 6.21 -20.48
N CYS A 304 -16.09 5.56 -21.44
CA CYS A 304 -17.08 4.50 -21.17
C CYS A 304 -16.44 3.21 -20.63
N THR A 305 -15.14 2.97 -20.89
CA THR A 305 -14.40 1.81 -20.38
C THR A 305 -13.67 2.10 -19.06
N ARG A 306 -13.24 3.33 -18.79
CA ARG A 306 -12.60 3.71 -17.52
C ARG A 306 -13.53 3.58 -16.30
N THR A 307 -14.83 3.76 -16.46
CA THR A 307 -15.82 3.48 -15.41
C THR A 307 -15.86 2.00 -15.02
N ARG A 308 -15.35 1.08 -15.87
CA ARG A 308 -15.24 -0.36 -15.57
C ARG A 308 -13.94 -0.75 -14.87
N GLN A 309 -12.87 0.05 -14.93
CA GLN A 309 -11.55 -0.36 -14.45
C GLN A 309 -11.28 -0.09 -12.96
N TYR A 310 -12.09 0.74 -12.28
CA TYR A 310 -11.95 0.96 -10.82
C TYR A 310 -12.53 -0.17 -9.95
N PHE A 311 -12.98 -1.29 -10.54
CA PHE A 311 -13.69 -2.36 -9.82
C PHE A 311 -12.90 -3.66 -9.58
N TYR A 312 -11.56 -3.65 -9.74
CA TYR A 312 -10.75 -4.84 -9.49
C TYR A 312 -9.53 -4.56 -8.59
N ARG A 313 -9.72 -4.74 -7.27
CA ARG A 313 -8.84 -5.54 -6.39
C ARG A 313 -9.38 -5.57 -4.96
N ILE A 314 -10.20 -6.56 -4.64
CA ILE A 314 -10.27 -7.15 -3.29
C ILE A 314 -10.54 -8.64 -3.51
N ASP A 315 -9.48 -9.44 -3.49
CA ASP A 315 -9.58 -10.88 -3.27
C ASP A 315 -8.96 -11.17 -1.89
N TYR A 316 -9.76 -11.92 -1.14
CA TYR A 316 -9.66 -12.54 0.18
C TYR A 316 -8.36 -12.47 0.99
#